data_AF-A0A2R6DT23-F1
#
_entry.id   AF-A0A2R6DT23-F1
#
_cell.length_a   1.000
_cell.length_b   1.000
_cell.length_c   1.000
_cell.angle_alpha   90.00
_cell.angle_beta   90.00
_cell.angle_gamma   90.00
#
_symmetry.space_group_name_H-M   'P 1'
#
loop_
_entity.id
_entity.type
_entity.pdbx_description
1 polymer ?
#
loop_
_entity_poly.entity_id
_entity_poly.type
_entity_poly.pdbx_seq_one_letter_code
_entity_poly.pdbx_strand_id
1 'polypeptide(L)'
;SVEVVDPRTIHPLDTETITDSVKKTGRCVVVHEAPRTAGMAGEITARINEDAFLYLEAPVERVTGYDVPVPFFAREDDYVPDEERIAEGIRKTVEF
;
A
#
# COMPACT_ATOMS: atom_id res chain seq x y z
N SER A 1 -10.60 6.18 -11.72
CA SER A 1 -9.61 7.26 -11.50
C SER A 1 -8.75 6.85 -10.31
N VAL A 2 -7.46 7.17 -10.30
CA VAL A 2 -6.54 6.83 -9.20
C VAL A 2 -5.81 8.10 -8.77
N GLU A 3 -5.68 8.30 -7.46
CA GLU A 3 -4.84 9.35 -6.87
C GLU A 3 -3.54 8.71 -6.38
N VAL A 4 -2.40 9.24 -6.81
CA VAL A 4 -1.08 8.70 -6.47
C VAL A 4 -0.45 9.60 -5.42
N VAL A 5 -0.14 9.01 -4.27
CA VAL A 5 0.50 9.70 -3.13
C VAL A 5 1.89 9.11 -2.93
N ASP A 6 2.92 9.96 -3.01
CA ASP A 6 4.28 9.62 -2.59
C ASP A 6 4.50 10.12 -1.15
N PRO A 7 4.66 9.24 -0.16
CA PRO A 7 4.85 9.63 1.23
C PRO A 7 6.12 10.46 1.47
N ARG A 8 7.19 10.25 0.67
CA ARG A 8 8.54 10.83 0.78
C ARG A 8 9.28 10.60 2.12
N THR A 9 8.64 10.91 3.24
CA THR A 9 9.18 10.77 4.61
C THR A 9 8.47 9.64 5.33
N ILE A 10 9.23 8.65 5.79
CA ILE A 10 8.70 7.53 6.58
C ILE A 10 8.48 7.92 8.04
N HIS A 11 9.35 8.77 8.58
CA HIS A 11 9.23 9.23 9.96
C HIS A 11 9.75 10.68 10.11
N PRO A 12 8.89 11.64 10.51
CA PRO A 12 7.45 11.50 10.71
C PRO A 12 6.70 11.33 9.37
N LEU A 13 5.77 10.37 9.31
CA LEU A 13 4.91 10.14 8.15
C LEU A 13 3.82 11.23 8.06
N ASP A 14 3.60 11.75 6.86
CA ASP A 14 2.50 12.68 6.55
C ASP A 14 1.15 11.93 6.47
N THR A 15 0.61 11.58 7.65
CA THR A 15 -0.66 10.85 7.79
C THR A 15 -1.85 11.67 7.29
N GLU A 16 -1.82 13.00 7.45
CA GLU A 16 -2.92 13.88 7.06
C GLU A 16 -3.17 13.78 5.54
N THR A 17 -2.13 13.97 4.73
CA THR A 17 -2.23 13.84 3.28
C THR A 17 -2.76 12.47 2.84
N ILE A 18 -2.27 11.39 3.46
CA ILE A 18 -2.69 10.01 3.13
C ILE A 18 -4.17 9.81 3.48
N THR A 19 -4.57 10.17 4.71
CA THR A 19 -5.92 9.89 5.20
C THR A 19 -6.97 10.75 4.50
N ASP A 20 -6.66 11.98 4.14
CA ASP A 20 -7.58 12.83 3.35
C ASP A 20 -7.79 12.30 1.93
N SER A 21 -6.72 11.78 1.30
CA SER A 21 -6.85 11.08 0.01
C SER A 21 -7.73 9.83 0.11
N VAL A 22 -7.58 9.05 1.18
CA VAL A 22 -8.41 7.86 1.45
C VAL A 22 -9.87 8.25 1.73
N LYS A 23 -10.13 9.28 2.55
CA LYS A 23 -11.51 9.75 2.82
C LYS A 23 -12.22 10.20 1.54
N LYS A 24 -11.48 10.75 0.58
CA LYS A 24 -12.01 11.19 -0.72
C LYS A 24 -12.30 10.02 -1.67
N THR A 25 -11.50 8.97 -1.64
CA THR A 25 -11.54 7.86 -2.63
C THR A 25 -12.21 6.59 -2.11
N GLY A 26 -12.29 6.44 -0.78
CA GLY A 26 -12.83 5.29 -0.06
C GLY A 26 -11.99 4.02 -0.16
N ARG A 27 -10.86 4.03 -0.87
CA ARG A 27 -10.04 2.83 -1.16
C ARG A 27 -8.57 3.18 -1.09
N CYS A 28 -7.73 2.22 -0.72
CA CYS A 28 -6.29 2.44 -0.64
C CYS A 28 -5.51 1.17 -1.02
N VAL A 29 -4.46 1.35 -1.81
CA VAL A 29 -3.44 0.33 -2.09
C VAL A 29 -2.11 0.91 -1.66
N VAL A 30 -1.41 0.24 -0.74
CA VAL A 30 -0.07 0.63 -0.29
C VAL A 30 0.96 -0.26 -0.97
N VAL A 31 1.96 0.36 -1.59
CA VAL A 31 3.01 -0.32 -2.37
C VAL A 31 4.38 -0.07 -1.73
N HIS A 32 5.17 -1.13 -1.51
CA HIS A 32 6.60 -1.01 -1.19
C HIS A 32 7.37 -2.31 -1.48
N GLU A 33 8.67 -2.22 -1.71
CA GLU A 33 9.50 -3.38 -2.08
C GLU A 33 9.86 -4.29 -0.90
N ALA A 34 9.86 -3.75 0.33
CA ALA A 34 10.18 -4.50 1.53
C ALA A 34 9.19 -5.67 1.77
N PRO A 35 9.58 -6.70 2.55
CA PRO A 35 8.69 -7.78 2.93
C PRO A 35 7.36 -7.31 3.51
N ARG A 36 6.31 -8.08 3.25
CA ARG A 36 4.95 -7.81 3.71
C ARG A 36 4.85 -7.70 5.23
N THR A 37 5.52 -8.61 5.94
CA THR A 37 5.50 -8.69 7.40
C THR A 37 6.51 -7.69 7.97
N ALA A 38 6.07 -6.92 8.97
CA ALA A 38 6.85 -5.84 9.60
C ALA A 38 7.29 -4.69 8.65
N GLY A 39 6.72 -4.61 7.44
CA GLY A 39 6.93 -3.49 6.52
C GLY A 39 6.06 -2.27 6.82
N MET A 40 6.41 -1.13 6.20
CA MET A 40 5.72 0.15 6.41
C MET A 40 4.25 0.16 5.99
N ALA A 41 3.84 -0.71 5.08
CA ALA A 41 2.42 -0.83 4.73
C ALA A 41 1.56 -1.22 5.93
N GLY A 42 2.11 -1.93 6.92
CA GLY A 42 1.39 -2.25 8.17
C GLY A 42 1.06 -1.00 8.98
N GLU A 43 2.06 -0.13 9.18
CA GLU A 43 1.89 1.15 9.90
C GLU A 43 0.93 2.09 9.16
N ILE A 44 1.09 2.25 7.84
CA ILE A 44 0.19 3.09 7.03
C ILE A 44 -1.26 2.59 7.13
N THR A 45 -1.45 1.26 7.03
CA THR A 45 -2.78 0.65 7.15
C THR A 45 -3.39 0.89 8.53
N ALA A 46 -2.59 0.79 9.61
CA ALA A 46 -3.06 1.05 10.96
C ALA A 46 -3.56 2.49 11.11
N ARG A 47 -2.77 3.49 10.67
CA ARG A 47 -3.15 4.91 10.73
C ARG A 47 -4.39 5.24 9.91
N ILE A 48 -4.52 4.65 8.71
CA ILE A 48 -5.74 4.79 7.90
C ILE A 48 -6.96 4.23 8.65
N ASN A 49 -6.81 3.09 9.33
CA ASN A 49 -7.90 2.55 10.15
C ASN A 49 -8.17 3.41 11.40
N GLU A 50 -7.20 4.09 11.97
CA GLU A 50 -7.43 5.00 13.10
C GLU A 50 -8.19 6.27 12.67
N ASP A 51 -7.80 6.88 11.55
CA ASP A 51 -8.26 8.21 11.16
C ASP A 51 -9.37 8.22 10.08
N ALA A 52 -9.56 7.12 9.36
CA ALA A 52 -10.44 7.06 8.19
C ALA A 52 -11.28 5.76 8.09
N PHE A 53 -11.41 4.97 9.15
CA PHE A 53 -12.16 3.69 9.13
C PHE A 53 -13.55 3.79 8.52
N LEU A 54 -14.34 4.79 8.92
CA LEU A 54 -15.73 4.96 8.46
C LEU A 54 -15.85 5.34 6.99
N TYR A 55 -14.74 5.69 6.33
CA TYR A 55 -14.69 6.05 4.92
C TYR A 55 -14.21 4.90 4.03
N LEU A 56 -13.71 3.80 4.61
CA LEU A 56 -13.21 2.66 3.84
C LEU A 56 -14.37 1.87 3.23
N GLU A 57 -14.42 1.83 1.89
CA GLU A 57 -15.35 1.00 1.10
C GLU A 57 -14.79 -0.42 0.87
N ALA A 58 -13.47 -0.60 1.01
CA ALA A 58 -12.78 -1.88 0.91
C ALA A 58 -11.59 -1.94 1.88
N PRO A 59 -11.11 -3.14 2.26
CA PRO A 59 -9.87 -3.28 3.02
C PRO A 59 -8.69 -2.64 2.28
N VAL A 60 -7.76 -2.05 3.05
CA VAL A 60 -6.51 -1.52 2.49
C VAL A 60 -5.69 -2.70 1.92
N GLU A 61 -5.41 -2.66 0.62
CA GLU A 61 -4.61 -3.68 -0.05
C GLU A 61 -3.12 -3.35 0.09
N ARG A 62 -2.30 -4.38 0.34
CA ARG A 62 -0.84 -4.22 0.54
C ARG A 62 -0.09 -5.01 -0.51
N VAL A 63 0.41 -4.31 -1.52
CA VAL A 63 1.20 -4.88 -2.62
C VAL A 63 2.68 -4.71 -2.26
N THR A 64 3.30 -5.78 -1.79
CA THR A 64 4.61 -5.74 -1.13
C THR A 64 5.55 -6.85 -1.61
N GLY A 65 6.84 -6.76 -1.26
CA GLY A 65 7.76 -7.89 -1.42
C GLY A 65 7.28 -9.12 -0.62
N TYR A 66 7.75 -10.29 -1.02
CA TYR A 66 7.41 -11.54 -0.33
C TYR A 66 8.17 -11.67 1.00
N ASP A 67 7.61 -12.45 1.93
CA ASP A 67 8.24 -12.77 3.23
C ASP A 67 9.35 -13.83 3.08
N VAL A 68 10.33 -13.51 2.24
CA VAL A 68 11.54 -14.29 1.97
C VAL A 68 12.74 -13.34 1.91
N PRO A 69 13.98 -13.82 2.08
CA PRO A 69 15.17 -13.00 1.85
C PRO A 69 15.16 -12.43 0.43
N VAL A 70 15.58 -11.16 0.30
CA VAL A 70 15.71 -10.51 -1.02
C VAL A 70 16.63 -11.36 -1.89
N PRO A 71 16.17 -11.81 -3.06
CA PRO A 71 16.95 -12.70 -3.89
C PRO A 71 18.08 -11.94 -4.60
N PHE A 72 19.01 -12.68 -5.21
CA PHE A 72 20.02 -12.09 -6.07
C PHE A 72 19.39 -11.49 -7.33
N PHE A 73 20.11 -10.56 -7.97
CA PHE A 73 19.71 -9.82 -9.17
C PHE A 73 18.97 -10.66 -10.24
N ALA A 74 19.39 -11.90 -10.48
CA ALA A 74 18.75 -12.79 -11.47
C ALA A 74 17.27 -13.14 -11.17
N ARG A 75 16.76 -12.80 -9.99
CA ARG A 75 15.40 -13.08 -9.50
C ARG A 75 14.76 -11.88 -8.80
N GLU A 76 15.36 -10.70 -8.93
CA GLU A 76 14.89 -9.47 -8.28
C GLU A 76 13.55 -9.02 -8.87
N ASP A 77 13.41 -9.09 -10.20
CA ASP A 77 12.17 -8.76 -10.92
C ASP A 77 10.99 -9.64 -10.48
N ASP A 78 11.24 -10.92 -10.16
CA ASP A 78 10.22 -11.85 -9.65
C ASP A 78 9.78 -11.49 -8.20
N TYR A 79 10.56 -10.70 -7.47
CA TYR A 79 10.35 -10.39 -6.05
C TYR A 79 9.66 -9.04 -5.83
N VAL A 80 10.18 -8.01 -6.50
CA VAL A 80 9.69 -6.63 -6.37
C VAL A 80 8.27 -6.52 -6.93
N PRO A 81 7.37 -5.72 -6.32
CA PRO A 81 6.06 -5.49 -6.91
C PRO A 81 6.14 -4.75 -8.25
N ASP A 82 5.64 -5.37 -9.30
CA ASP A 82 5.57 -4.82 -10.66
C ASP A 82 4.23 -4.14 -10.95
N GLU A 83 4.09 -3.54 -12.14
CA GLU A 83 2.84 -2.90 -12.56
C GLU A 83 1.64 -3.85 -12.60
N GLU A 84 1.84 -5.13 -12.91
CA GLU A 84 0.76 -6.12 -13.00
C GLU A 84 0.19 -6.43 -11.62
N ARG A 85 1.06 -6.65 -10.62
CA ARG A 85 0.68 -6.88 -9.22
C ARG A 85 0.02 -5.65 -8.62
N ILE A 86 0.50 -4.44 -8.95
CA ILE A 86 -0.15 -3.19 -8.51
C ILE A 86 -1.54 -3.06 -9.14
N ALA A 87 -1.68 -3.30 -10.43
CA ALA A 87 -2.96 -3.23 -11.12
C ALA A 87 -3.96 -4.28 -10.57
N GLU A 88 -3.50 -5.49 -10.28
CA GLU A 88 -4.33 -6.52 -9.63
C GLU A 88 -4.77 -6.10 -8.22
N GLY A 89 -3.86 -5.55 -7.41
CA GLY A 89 -4.19 -5.00 -6.09
C GLY A 89 -5.26 -3.91 -6.15
N ILE A 90 -5.16 -3.00 -7.13
CA ILE A 90 -6.18 -1.97 -7.36
C ILE A 90 -7.53 -2.61 -7.72
N ARG A 91 -7.56 -3.56 -8.66
CA ARG A 91 -8.81 -4.25 -9.04
C ARG A 91 -9.49 -4.93 -7.86
N LYS A 92 -8.73 -5.61 -6.98
CA LYS A 92 -9.26 -6.23 -5.76
C LYS A 92 -10.02 -5.24 -4.86
N THR A 93 -9.54 -4.00 -4.73
CA THR A 93 -10.23 -2.97 -3.94
C THR A 93 -11.48 -2.40 -4.61
N VAL A 94 -11.52 -2.42 -5.95
CA VAL A 94 -12.67 -1.92 -6.73
C VAL A 94 -13.80 -2.95 -6.78
N GLU A 95 -13.46 -4.24 -6.77
CA GLU A 95 -14.39 -5.37 -6.89
C GLU A 95 -14.91 -5.91 -5.54
N PHE A 96 -14.52 -5.31 -4.41
CA PHE A 96 -14.93 -5.73 -3.06
C PHE A 96 -16.43 -5.60 -2.79
#